data_AF-A0A7Y5PIS7-F1
#
_entry.id   AF-A0A7Y5PIS7-F1
#
_cell.length_a   1.000
_cell.length_b   1.000
_cell.length_c   1.000
_cell.angle_alpha   90.00
_cell.angle_beta   90.00
_cell.angle_gamma   90.00
#
_symmetry.space_group_name_H-M   'P 1'
#
loop_
_entity.id
_entity.type
_entity.pdbx_description
1 polymer ?
#
loop_
_entity_poly.entity_id
_entity_poly.type
_entity_poly.pdbx_seq_one_letter_code
_entity_poly.pdbx_strand_id
1 'polypeptide(L)'
;MGTLTIRKLEDPLKSRLRLRAAARNRSMEEEARQILRAALQETAAPAEDLGSRIRARFAALGDIQLALEPREPPNDPPLFDGSPRAPRTKLRKPGMGRR
;
A
#
# COMPACT_ATOMS: atom_id res chain seq x y z
N MET A 1 18.19 23.82 6.66
CA MET A 1 17.37 24.32 5.53
C MET A 1 18.29 24.48 4.33
N GLY A 2 17.90 24.01 3.15
CA GLY A 2 18.67 24.20 1.93
C GLY A 2 18.16 25.41 1.16
N THR A 3 19.05 26.19 0.56
CA THR A 3 18.70 27.27 -0.35
C THR A 3 18.87 26.78 -1.79
N LEU A 4 17.83 26.93 -2.61
CA LEU A 4 17.86 26.63 -4.04
C LEU A 4 17.60 27.91 -4.82
N THR A 5 18.48 28.27 -5.76
CA THR A 5 18.28 29.43 -6.64
C THR A 5 18.05 28.97 -8.08
N ILE A 6 16.87 29.28 -8.62
CA ILE A 6 16.53 29.01 -10.03
C ILE A 6 16.81 30.28 -10.83
N ARG A 7 17.84 30.26 -11.67
CA ARG A 7 18.21 31.38 -12.56
C ARG A 7 17.45 31.26 -13.88
N LYS A 8 17.20 32.41 -14.52
CA LYS A 8 16.52 32.50 -15.84
C LYS A 8 15.18 31.76 -15.88
N LEU A 9 14.34 31.93 -14.84
CA LEU A 9 12.97 31.44 -14.86
C LEU A 9 12.16 32.24 -15.88
N GLU A 10 11.52 31.56 -16.82
CA GLU A 10 10.67 32.20 -17.83
C GLU A 10 9.59 33.09 -17.19
N ASP A 11 9.44 34.31 -17.69
CA ASP A 11 8.43 35.27 -17.22
C ASP A 11 6.99 34.74 -17.19
N PRO A 12 6.50 33.96 -18.18
CA PRO A 12 5.18 33.34 -18.09
C PRO A 12 5.07 32.37 -16.91
N LEU A 13 6.12 31.58 -16.64
CA LEU A 13 6.13 30.60 -15.55
C LEU A 13 6.18 31.30 -14.19
N LYS A 14 6.98 32.36 -14.06
CA LYS A 14 7.02 33.22 -12.87
C LYS A 14 5.65 33.85 -12.57
N SER A 15 4.95 34.31 -13.60
CA SER A 15 3.63 34.93 -13.47
C SER A 15 2.57 33.91 -13.02
N ARG A 16 2.56 32.72 -13.63
CA ARG A 16 1.68 31.62 -13.21
C ARG A 16 1.92 31.19 -11.76
N LEU A 17 3.18 31.11 -11.34
CA LEU A 17 3.53 30.77 -9.96
C LEU A 17 3.00 31.80 -8.96
N ARG A 18 3.08 33.10 -9.29
CA ARG A 18 2.51 34.18 -8.46
C ARG A 18 0.99 34.07 -8.33
N LEU A 19 0.29 33.90 -9.45
CA LEU A 19 -1.17 33.75 -9.46
C LEU A 19 -1.61 32.54 -8.63
N ARG A 20 -0.92 31.41 -8.78
CA ARG A 20 -1.20 30.19 -8.02
C ARG A 20 -0.97 30.35 -6.52
N ALA A 21 0.10 31.05 -6.13
CA ALA A 21 0.39 31.35 -4.74
C ALA A 21 -0.69 32.25 -4.11
N ALA A 22 -1.11 33.30 -4.83
CA ALA A 22 -2.19 34.19 -4.39
C ALA A 22 -3.52 33.44 -4.23
N ALA A 23 -3.89 32.59 -5.20
CA ALA A 23 -5.10 31.77 -5.13
C ALA A 23 -5.12 30.81 -3.93
N ARG A 24 -3.95 30.41 -3.44
CA ARG A 24 -3.79 29.48 -2.31
C ARG A 24 -3.46 30.18 -0.99
N ASN A 25 -3.50 31.52 -0.95
CA ASN A 25 -3.13 32.34 0.21
C ASN A 25 -1.74 31.99 0.77
N ARG A 26 -0.77 31.76 -0.12
CA ARG A 26 0.61 31.40 0.20
C ARG A 26 1.59 32.40 -0.38
N SER A 27 2.78 32.47 0.20
CA SER A 27 3.88 33.18 -0.44
C SER A 27 4.34 32.42 -1.69
N MET A 28 4.93 33.14 -2.63
CA MET A 28 5.50 32.55 -3.85
C MET A 28 6.55 31.49 -3.54
N GLU A 29 7.33 31.69 -2.49
CA GLU A 29 8.34 30.74 -2.02
C GLU A 29 7.68 29.47 -1.45
N GLU A 30 6.65 29.61 -0.61
CA GLU A 30 5.98 28.44 -0.04
C GLU A 30 5.26 27.64 -1.12
N GLU A 31 4.64 28.29 -2.10
CA GLU A 31 4.04 27.58 -3.23
C GLU A 31 5.09 26.82 -4.06
N ALA A 32 6.27 27.42 -4.29
CA ALA A 32 7.37 26.73 -4.97
C ALA A 32 7.84 25.49 -4.18
N ARG A 33 7.97 25.60 -2.85
CA ARG A 33 8.30 24.46 -2.00
C ARG A 33 7.24 23.37 -2.06
N GLN A 34 5.96 23.74 -2.05
CA GLN A 34 4.84 22.78 -2.13
C GLN A 34 4.82 22.04 -3.46
N ILE A 35 5.08 22.74 -4.58
CA ILE A 35 5.21 22.10 -5.90
C ILE A 35 6.38 21.13 -5.92
N LEU A 36 7.55 21.53 -5.41
CA LEU A 36 8.72 20.63 -5.35
C LEU A 36 8.46 19.43 -4.44
N ARG A 37 7.79 19.62 -3.29
CA ARG A 37 7.39 18.51 -2.41
C ARG A 37 6.47 17.54 -3.13
N ALA A 38 5.43 18.02 -3.81
CA ALA A 38 4.50 17.18 -4.53
C ALA A 38 5.21 16.41 -5.67
N ALA A 39 5.99 17.11 -6.50
CA ALA A 39 6.70 16.50 -7.63
C ALA A 39 7.73 15.44 -7.19
N LEU A 40 8.41 15.64 -6.06
CA LEU A 40 9.36 14.68 -5.52
C LEU A 40 8.68 13.54 -4.74
N GLN A 41 7.53 13.80 -4.12
CA GLN A 41 6.68 12.76 -3.51
C GLN A 41 6.02 11.87 -4.56
N GLU A 42 5.87 12.35 -5.80
CA GLU A 42 5.42 11.59 -6.97
C GLU A 42 6.51 10.62 -7.50
N THR A 43 7.40 10.13 -6.61
CA THR A 43 8.37 9.06 -6.89
C THR A 43 7.84 7.73 -6.37
N ALA A 44 6.85 7.20 -7.08
CA ALA A 44 6.67 5.79 -7.40
C ALA A 44 5.41 5.74 -8.26
N ALA A 45 5.46 5.00 -9.36
CA ALA A 45 4.25 4.56 -10.06
C ALA A 45 3.19 4.17 -9.01
N PRO A 46 1.90 4.48 -9.23
CA PRO A 46 0.85 4.10 -8.28
C PRO A 46 1.13 2.66 -7.89
N ALA A 47 1.31 2.41 -6.59
CA ALA A 47 1.56 1.06 -6.09
C ALA A 47 0.53 0.19 -6.79
N GLU A 48 1.01 -0.73 -7.64
CA GLU A 48 0.13 -1.49 -8.53
C GLU A 48 -1.06 -1.94 -7.69
N ASP A 49 -2.27 -1.62 -8.17
CA ASP A 49 -3.50 -1.98 -7.47
C ASP A 49 -3.41 -3.44 -7.02
N LEU A 50 -3.89 -3.75 -5.81
CA LEU A 50 -3.73 -5.09 -5.23
C LEU A 50 -4.22 -6.17 -6.20
N GLY A 51 -5.30 -5.90 -6.94
CA GLY A 51 -5.80 -6.78 -7.98
C GLY A 51 -4.82 -6.97 -9.14
N SER A 52 -4.19 -5.89 -9.60
CA SER A 52 -3.14 -5.94 -10.63
C SER A 52 -1.92 -6.76 -10.18
N ARG A 53 -1.48 -6.59 -8.93
CA ARG A 53 -0.36 -7.35 -8.36
C ARG A 53 -0.66 -8.84 -8.23
N ILE A 54 -1.87 -9.18 -7.77
CA ILE A 54 -2.32 -10.56 -7.69
C ILE A 54 -2.35 -11.15 -9.10
N ARG A 55 -2.99 -10.48 -10.07
CA ARG A 55 -3.06 -10.96 -11.45
C ARG A 55 -1.69 -11.18 -12.07
N ALA A 56 -0.75 -10.26 -11.89
CA ALA A 56 0.62 -10.39 -12.42
C ALA A 56 1.34 -11.65 -11.90
N ARG A 57 1.15 -12.01 -10.63
CA ARG A 57 1.76 -13.21 -10.03
C ARG A 57 1.23 -14.52 -10.64
N PHE A 58 -0.06 -14.55 -10.94
CA PHE A 58 -0.73 -15.74 -11.48
C PHE A 58 -0.84 -15.73 -13.02
N ALA A 59 -0.38 -14.67 -13.69
CA ALA A 59 -0.53 -14.51 -15.14
C ALA A 59 0.10 -15.67 -15.94
N ALA A 60 1.21 -16.22 -15.47
CA ALA A 60 1.88 -17.36 -16.11
C ALA A 60 1.16 -18.70 -15.90
N LEU A 61 0.27 -18.79 -14.91
CA LEU A 61 -0.42 -20.02 -14.54
C LEU A 61 -1.77 -20.18 -15.26
N GLY A 62 -2.32 -19.10 -15.84
CA GLY A 62 -3.62 -19.12 -16.52
C GLY A 62 -4.79 -19.35 -15.55
N ASP A 63 -5.88 -19.94 -16.06
CA ASP A 63 -7.05 -20.26 -15.25
C ASP A 63 -6.81 -21.50 -14.39
N ILE A 64 -6.83 -21.32 -13.06
CA ILE A 64 -6.69 -22.41 -12.10
C ILE A 64 -7.99 -22.59 -11.33
N GLN A 65 -8.58 -23.78 -11.44
CA GLN A 65 -9.70 -24.18 -10.59
C GLN A 65 -9.15 -24.83 -9.31
N LEU A 66 -9.23 -24.12 -8.18
CA LEU A 66 -8.85 -24.67 -6.88
C LEU A 66 -9.98 -25.54 -6.32
N ALA A 67 -9.65 -26.76 -5.89
CA ALA A 67 -10.57 -27.58 -5.11
C ALA A 67 -10.83 -26.88 -3.77
N LEU A 68 -12.11 -26.67 -3.44
CA LEU A 68 -12.51 -26.03 -2.19
C LEU A 68 -12.52 -27.07 -1.08
N GLU A 69 -11.62 -26.92 -0.11
CA GLU A 69 -11.65 -27.74 1.10
C GLU A 69 -12.88 -27.42 1.96
N PRO A 70 -13.46 -28.41 2.67
CA PRO A 70 -14.54 -28.17 3.62
C PRO A 70 -14.14 -27.19 4.72
N ARG A 71 -15.10 -26.39 5.20
CA ARG A 71 -14.88 -25.41 6.27
C ARG A 71 -14.46 -26.11 7.57
N GLU A 72 -13.30 -25.75 8.09
CA GLU A 72 -12.87 -26.10 9.45
C GLU A 72 -13.56 -25.20 10.50
N PRO A 73 -13.72 -25.68 11.75
CA PRO A 73 -14.14 -24.83 12.85
C PRO A 73 -13.17 -23.64 13.04
N PRO A 74 -13.65 -22.50 13.58
CA PRO A 74 -12.80 -21.34 13.85
C PRO A 74 -11.59 -21.72 14.71
N ASN A 75 -10.46 -21.04 14.49
CA ASN A 75 -9.34 -21.14 15.41
C ASN A 75 -9.73 -20.57 16.77
N ASP A 76 -9.18 -21.16 17.83
CA ASP A 76 -9.23 -20.54 19.16
C ASP A 76 -8.60 -19.13 19.09
N PRO A 77 -9.18 -18.15 19.81
CA PRO A 77 -8.65 -16.79 19.84
C PRO A 77 -7.20 -16.78 20.35
N PRO A 78 -6.36 -15.86 19.86
CA PRO A 78 -5.00 -15.74 20.36
C PRO A 78 -5.00 -15.36 21.85
N LEU A 79 -4.09 -15.97 22.60
CA LEU A 79 -3.75 -15.50 23.95
C LEU A 79 -2.84 -14.28 23.80
N PHE A 80 -3.19 -13.17 24.45
CA PHE A 80 -2.40 -11.93 24.44
C PHE A 80 -1.46 -11.82 25.64
N ASP A 81 -1.40 -12.84 26.48
CA ASP A 81 -0.66 -12.88 27.75
C ASP A 81 0.81 -13.28 27.62
N GLY A 82 1.32 -13.41 26.37
CA GLY A 82 2.70 -13.79 26.10
C GLY A 82 3.01 -15.28 26.31
N SER A 83 2.01 -16.10 26.65
CA SER A 83 2.20 -17.54 26.75
C SER A 83 2.39 -18.18 25.35
N PRO A 84 3.31 -19.15 25.20
CA PRO A 84 3.52 -19.81 23.92
C PRO A 84 2.28 -20.62 23.52
N ARG A 85 1.84 -20.44 22.27
CA ARG A 85 0.70 -21.17 21.70
C ARG A 85 0.97 -22.67 21.73
N ALA A 86 0.11 -23.44 22.40
CA ALA A 86 0.21 -24.89 22.40
C ALA A 86 0.13 -25.44 20.95
N PRO A 87 0.95 -26.45 20.60
CA PRO A 87 0.93 -27.04 19.27
C PRO A 87 -0.43 -27.68 18.98
N ARG A 88 -0.98 -27.44 17.78
CA ARG A 88 -2.20 -28.09 17.31
C ARG A 88 -1.96 -29.60 17.18
N THR A 89 -2.31 -30.38 18.20
CA THR A 89 -2.51 -31.82 18.00
C THR A 89 -3.75 -32.00 17.15
N LYS A 90 -3.59 -32.52 15.92
CA LYS A 90 -4.73 -32.97 15.11
C LYS A 90 -5.53 -33.95 15.97
N LEU A 91 -6.75 -33.59 16.36
CA LEU A 91 -7.65 -34.51 17.04
C LEU A 91 -7.89 -35.68 16.08
N ARG A 92 -7.17 -36.79 16.27
CA ARG A 92 -7.42 -38.03 15.54
C ARG A 92 -8.85 -38.41 15.92
N LYS A 93 -9.75 -38.42 14.94
CA LYS A 93 -11.12 -38.94 15.11
C LYS A 93 -11.01 -40.29 15.82
N PRO A 94 -11.70 -40.52 16.95
CA PRO A 94 -11.68 -41.83 17.58
C PRO A 94 -12.21 -42.84 16.57
N GLY A 95 -11.43 -43.90 16.33
CA GLY A 95 -11.80 -44.98 15.44
C GLY A 95 -13.17 -45.51 15.82
N MET A 96 -14.08 -45.50 14.85
CA MET A 96 -15.38 -46.16 14.94
C MET A 96 -15.08 -47.64 15.20
N GLY A 97 -15.33 -48.07 16.45
CA GLY A 97 -15.14 -49.46 16.86
C GLY A 97 -15.98 -50.37 15.97
N ARG A 98 -15.32 -51.34 15.34
CA ARG A 98 -16.01 -52.47 14.73
C ARG A 98 -16.65 -53.28 15.86
N ARG A 99 -17.97 -53.37 15.88
CA ARG A 99 -18.76 -54.55 16.24
C ARG A 99 -20.07 -54.51 15.47
#